data_AF-A0A1C3UWX4-F1
#
_entry.id   AF-A0A1C3UWX4-F1
#
_cell.length_a   1.000
_cell.length_b   1.000
_cell.length_c   1.000
_cell.angle_alpha   90.00
_cell.angle_beta   90.00
_cell.angle_gamma   90.00
#
_symmetry.space_group_name_H-M   'P 1'
#
loop_
_entity.id
_entity.type
_entity.pdbx_description
1 polymer ?
#
loop_
_entity_poly.entity_id
_entity_poly.type
_entity_poly.pdbx_seq_one_letter_code
_entity_poly.pdbx_strand_id
1 'polypeptide(L)'
;MPLQIDRRLLPFIALAGLSLASAAIGAASKPVANAAATDGYDSPAPLSAVAQLGKQLFFDPTLSGGGQMSCSTCHDPGNHYAPANDRAVQLGGPHLDQPGIRTVPSLAYKMSTPSFSVGAESAADEAAEAAPMTEASGVALANAPAAIAGPLTAQAVVKADSTAPDLVPQGGMFWDGRVDSLEEQALQPMISPFEMANVDAATVYAKLKKGYGKDISALFGKNILDDQDMTIAEIGFALARYQIEEPSFHPYTSKYDYYLRGKAVLTDAEARGLKLFDDPNKGNCASCHLDKMTGDGQMPNFTDFEFEALGAPRNPAIPANADPNYDDTGICGPLRNDTYSAQPQNCGLFKTPTLRNVAARHVFFHNGVYRTLEDVTRFYVKRDTNPEEIYPKDAGGKVMKYNDLPEQYRANIDVIDAPMNRKLGDAPALNDVEIADVIAFLKTLTDGYDPAKESVKAAN
;
A
#
# COMPACT_ATOMS: atom_id res chain seq x y z
N MET A 1 -4.33 47.95 2.15
CA MET A 1 -5.69 48.31 2.60
C MET A 1 -6.45 47.01 2.83
N PRO A 2 -6.58 46.55 4.08
CA PRO A 2 -7.26 45.29 4.38
C PRO A 2 -8.76 45.54 4.59
N LEU A 3 -9.61 44.77 3.92
CA LEU A 3 -11.06 44.74 4.11
C LEU A 3 -11.42 43.96 5.37
N GLN A 4 -12.13 44.62 6.29
CA GLN A 4 -12.77 44.02 7.46
C GLN A 4 -14.07 43.31 7.06
N ILE A 5 -14.30 42.12 7.60
CA ILE A 5 -15.59 41.41 7.54
C ILE A 5 -16.23 41.48 8.93
N ASP A 6 -17.38 42.15 9.00
CA ASP A 6 -18.21 42.32 10.18
C ASP A 6 -18.85 41.00 10.63
N ARG A 7 -18.61 40.62 11.90
CA ARG A 7 -19.35 39.56 12.60
C ARG A 7 -20.67 40.12 13.11
N ARG A 8 -21.79 39.65 12.57
CA ARG A 8 -23.12 39.89 13.16
C ARG A 8 -23.54 38.73 14.07
N LEU A 9 -23.97 39.13 15.27
CA LEU A 9 -24.50 38.33 16.36
C LEU A 9 -25.82 37.62 15.98
N LEU A 10 -25.98 36.37 16.40
CA LEU A 10 -27.25 35.66 16.48
C LEU A 10 -27.70 35.58 17.96
N PRO A 11 -28.98 35.82 18.28
CA PRO A 11 -29.45 35.91 19.65
C PRO A 11 -29.71 34.54 20.29
N PHE A 12 -29.40 34.45 21.58
CA PHE A 12 -29.75 33.36 22.48
C PHE A 12 -31.26 33.12 22.55
N ILE A 13 -31.70 31.89 22.33
CA ILE A 13 -33.03 31.40 22.74
C ILE A 13 -32.83 30.43 23.91
N ALA A 14 -33.46 30.75 25.03
CA ALA A 14 -33.45 29.99 26.27
C ALA A 14 -34.24 28.68 26.14
N LEU A 15 -33.61 27.55 26.51
CA LEU A 15 -34.30 26.28 26.71
C LEU A 15 -34.92 26.26 28.11
N ALA A 16 -36.24 26.26 28.18
CA ALA A 16 -36.98 25.97 29.39
C ALA A 16 -36.99 24.45 29.64
N GLY A 17 -36.57 24.06 30.84
CA GLY A 17 -36.61 22.67 31.30
C GLY A 17 -38.03 22.18 31.55
N LEU A 18 -38.28 20.92 31.21
CA LEU A 18 -39.40 20.16 31.73
C LEU A 18 -38.90 18.79 32.18
N SER A 19 -38.78 18.66 33.49
CA SER A 19 -38.63 17.40 34.22
C SER A 19 -39.96 16.65 34.23
N LEU A 20 -39.96 15.40 33.79
CA LEU A 20 -41.06 14.45 34.04
C LEU A 20 -40.49 13.05 34.25
N ALA A 21 -41.09 12.39 35.23
CA ALA A 21 -40.56 11.32 36.05
C ALA A 21 -40.46 9.96 35.34
N SER A 22 -39.43 9.20 35.73
CA SER A 22 -39.23 7.79 35.39
C SER A 22 -40.32 6.91 36.00
N ALA A 23 -41.15 6.30 35.15
CA ALA A 23 -41.90 5.08 35.50
C ALA A 23 -41.18 3.90 34.82
N ALA A 24 -40.47 3.10 35.62
CA ALA A 24 -39.82 1.89 35.16
C ALA A 24 -40.88 0.81 34.86
N ILE A 25 -41.04 0.48 33.58
CA ILE A 25 -41.68 -0.77 33.15
C ILE A 25 -40.55 -1.66 32.65
N GLY A 26 -40.18 -2.64 33.48
CA GLY A 26 -39.23 -3.68 33.12
C GLY A 26 -39.85 -4.63 32.10
N ALA A 27 -39.55 -4.40 30.81
CA ALA A 27 -39.61 -5.45 29.81
C ALA A 27 -38.24 -6.12 29.78
N ALA A 28 -38.16 -7.35 30.29
CA ALA A 28 -36.99 -8.19 30.14
C ALA A 28 -36.69 -8.40 28.65
N SER A 29 -35.72 -7.63 28.12
CA SER A 29 -35.09 -7.90 26.85
C SER A 29 -34.33 -9.22 26.98
N LYS A 30 -34.82 -10.26 26.28
CA LYS A 30 -34.07 -11.49 26.09
C LYS A 30 -32.71 -11.15 25.48
N PRO A 31 -31.62 -11.80 25.92
CA PRO A 31 -30.33 -11.59 25.28
C PRO A 31 -30.49 -12.02 23.82
N VAL A 32 -30.24 -11.08 22.91
CA VAL A 32 -30.01 -11.40 21.50
C VAL A 32 -28.76 -12.28 21.54
N ALA A 33 -28.94 -13.58 21.24
CA ALA A 33 -27.82 -14.45 21.03
C ALA A 33 -26.89 -13.77 20.01
N ASN A 34 -25.60 -13.65 20.35
CA ASN A 34 -24.57 -13.26 19.39
C ASN A 34 -24.78 -14.11 18.13
N ALA A 35 -25.30 -13.49 17.07
CA ALA A 35 -25.13 -14.04 15.75
C ALA A 35 -23.61 -14.15 15.57
N ALA A 36 -23.11 -15.37 15.35
CA ALA A 36 -21.74 -15.55 14.91
C ALA A 36 -21.50 -14.55 13.78
N ALA A 37 -20.47 -13.71 13.91
CA ALA A 37 -20.07 -12.80 12.85
C ALA A 37 -19.96 -13.62 11.57
N THR A 38 -20.89 -13.42 10.65
CA THR A 38 -20.81 -14.02 9.33
C THR A 38 -19.59 -13.39 8.69
N ASP A 39 -18.55 -14.17 8.40
CA ASP A 39 -17.36 -13.74 7.65
C ASP A 39 -17.84 -12.95 6.42
N GLY A 40 -17.70 -11.62 6.45
CA GLY A 40 -18.14 -10.71 5.39
C GLY A 40 -17.44 -10.92 4.05
N TYR A 41 -16.52 -11.88 3.99
CA TYR A 41 -15.72 -12.30 2.84
C TYR A 41 -16.41 -13.39 1.99
N ASP A 42 -17.41 -14.09 2.51
CA ASP A 42 -17.94 -15.32 1.89
C ASP A 42 -19.14 -15.11 0.94
N SER A 43 -19.65 -13.88 0.78
CA SER A 43 -20.79 -13.60 -0.13
C SER A 43 -20.75 -12.17 -0.70
N PRO A 44 -20.15 -11.97 -1.89
CA PRO A 44 -20.02 -10.64 -2.45
C PRO A 44 -21.35 -10.14 -3.03
N ALA A 45 -21.66 -8.87 -2.75
CA ALA A 45 -22.75 -8.16 -3.40
C ALA A 45 -22.46 -7.97 -4.89
N PRO A 46 -23.50 -7.93 -5.76
CA PRO A 46 -23.29 -7.59 -7.17
C PRO A 46 -22.76 -6.16 -7.32
N LEU A 47 -21.90 -5.93 -8.32
CA LEU A 47 -21.38 -4.60 -8.65
C LEU A 47 -22.52 -3.60 -8.91
N SER A 48 -22.40 -2.41 -8.36
CA SER A 48 -23.24 -1.27 -8.71
C SER A 48 -23.15 -0.95 -10.20
N ALA A 49 -24.16 -0.28 -10.77
CA ALA A 49 -24.13 0.10 -12.18
C ALA A 49 -22.94 1.02 -12.53
N VAL A 50 -22.50 1.84 -11.57
CA VAL A 50 -21.30 2.68 -11.71
C VAL A 50 -20.02 1.82 -11.72
N ALA A 51 -19.89 0.84 -10.81
CA ALA A 51 -18.77 -0.09 -10.82
C ALA A 51 -18.76 -0.99 -12.07
N GLN A 52 -19.92 -1.32 -12.64
CA GLN A 52 -20.00 -2.03 -13.93
C GLN A 52 -19.47 -1.19 -15.09
N LEU A 53 -19.76 0.12 -15.12
CA LEU A 53 -19.13 1.03 -16.08
C LEU A 53 -17.61 1.07 -15.84
N GLY A 54 -17.16 1.23 -14.59
CA GLY A 54 -15.74 1.18 -14.23
C GLY A 54 -15.04 -0.10 -14.72
N LYS A 55 -15.68 -1.25 -14.55
CA LYS A 55 -15.18 -2.54 -15.06
C LYS A 55 -15.02 -2.50 -16.58
N GLN A 56 -16.02 -2.02 -17.32
CA GLN A 56 -15.91 -1.93 -18.78
C GLN A 56 -14.73 -1.06 -19.21
N LEU A 57 -14.55 0.11 -18.56
CA LEU A 57 -13.46 1.04 -18.85
C LEU A 57 -12.09 0.45 -18.51
N PHE A 58 -11.97 -0.29 -17.40
CA PHE A 58 -10.73 -0.92 -16.96
C PHE A 58 -10.13 -1.89 -18.00
N PHE A 59 -10.99 -2.54 -18.78
CA PHE A 59 -10.61 -3.50 -19.81
C PHE A 59 -10.65 -2.94 -21.24
N ASP A 60 -11.00 -1.66 -21.44
CA ASP A 60 -11.13 -1.08 -22.79
C ASP A 60 -9.80 -0.50 -23.31
N PRO A 61 -9.15 -1.14 -24.30
CA PRO A 61 -7.90 -0.64 -24.85
C PRO A 61 -8.09 0.62 -25.70
N THR A 62 -9.31 0.89 -26.20
CA THR A 62 -9.58 2.02 -27.09
C THR A 62 -9.46 3.37 -26.38
N LEU A 63 -9.45 3.37 -25.04
CA LEU A 63 -9.22 4.53 -24.21
C LEU A 63 -7.75 4.99 -24.21
N SER A 64 -6.78 4.14 -24.56
CA SER A 64 -5.37 4.57 -24.76
C SER A 64 -5.19 5.35 -26.06
N GLY A 65 -4.21 6.26 -26.11
CA GLY A 65 -3.83 7.06 -27.28
C GLY A 65 -3.66 6.22 -28.55
N GLY A 66 -2.98 5.08 -28.44
CA GLY A 66 -2.79 4.11 -29.53
C GLY A 66 -3.94 3.11 -29.73
N GLY A 67 -4.88 3.02 -28.80
CA GLY A 67 -5.98 2.05 -28.84
C GLY A 67 -5.57 0.60 -28.56
N GLN A 68 -4.41 0.38 -27.93
CA GLN A 68 -3.78 -0.93 -27.74
C GLN A 68 -3.56 -1.32 -26.27
N MET A 69 -3.79 -0.39 -25.33
CA MET A 69 -3.57 -0.58 -23.89
C MET A 69 -4.81 -0.21 -23.09
N SER A 70 -5.14 -1.06 -22.11
CA SER A 70 -6.12 -0.81 -21.04
C SER A 70 -5.43 -0.86 -19.68
N CYS A 71 -6.15 -0.55 -18.59
CA CYS A 71 -5.63 -0.73 -17.23
C CYS A 71 -5.18 -2.19 -17.00
N SER A 72 -5.98 -3.15 -17.48
CA SER A 72 -5.69 -4.59 -17.35
C SER A 72 -4.48 -5.08 -18.13
N THR A 73 -3.90 -4.27 -19.03
CA THR A 73 -2.66 -4.61 -19.74
C THR A 73 -1.46 -4.64 -18.79
N CYS A 74 -1.48 -3.76 -17.77
CA CYS A 74 -0.45 -3.68 -16.73
C CYS A 74 -0.91 -4.29 -15.39
N HIS A 75 -2.22 -4.35 -15.16
CA HIS A 75 -2.83 -4.84 -13.93
C HIS A 75 -3.69 -6.08 -14.20
N ASP A 76 -3.05 -7.23 -14.31
CA ASP A 76 -3.71 -8.49 -14.68
C ASP A 76 -4.50 -9.08 -13.51
N PRO A 77 -5.84 -9.23 -13.58
CA PRO A 77 -6.63 -9.87 -12.53
C PRO A 77 -6.15 -11.29 -12.20
N GLY A 78 -5.60 -12.02 -13.20
CA GLY A 78 -5.04 -13.36 -13.03
C GLY A 78 -3.74 -13.39 -12.24
N ASN A 79 -3.07 -12.24 -12.06
CA ASN A 79 -1.89 -12.08 -11.22
C ASN A 79 -2.12 -11.04 -10.11
N HIS A 80 -3.29 -11.09 -9.47
CA HIS A 80 -3.64 -10.20 -8.34
C HIS A 80 -3.50 -8.72 -8.70
N TYR A 81 -3.86 -8.34 -9.92
CA TYR A 81 -3.74 -6.99 -10.47
C TYR A 81 -2.30 -6.41 -10.48
N ALA A 82 -1.29 -7.27 -10.41
CA ALA A 82 0.09 -6.97 -10.74
C ALA A 82 0.38 -7.34 -12.21
N PRO A 83 1.51 -6.88 -12.79
CA PRO A 83 1.95 -7.38 -14.09
C PRO A 83 2.22 -8.89 -14.03
N ALA A 84 1.80 -9.64 -15.06
CA ALA A 84 2.07 -11.08 -15.18
C ALA A 84 3.44 -11.41 -15.81
N ASN A 85 4.32 -10.41 -15.98
CA ASN A 85 5.60 -10.54 -16.66
C ASN A 85 6.77 -10.04 -15.81
N ASP A 86 7.99 -10.34 -16.27
CA ASP A 86 9.22 -10.06 -15.53
C ASP A 86 9.86 -8.74 -15.98
N ARG A 87 9.10 -7.76 -16.45
CA ARG A 87 9.68 -6.46 -16.83
C ARG A 87 9.83 -5.58 -15.60
N ALA A 88 11.00 -4.95 -15.44
CA ALA A 88 11.22 -3.98 -14.37
C ALA A 88 10.27 -2.78 -14.50
N VAL A 89 10.02 -2.36 -15.74
CA VAL A 89 9.07 -1.30 -16.12
C VAL A 89 8.24 -1.78 -17.30
N GLN A 90 6.95 -1.46 -17.31
CA GLN A 90 6.07 -1.82 -18.43
C GLN A 90 6.32 -0.89 -19.63
N LEU A 91 5.95 -1.37 -20.82
CA LEU A 91 6.02 -0.57 -22.04
C LEU A 91 4.64 -0.02 -22.37
N GLY A 92 4.52 1.29 -22.46
CA GLY A 92 3.34 2.01 -22.93
C GLY A 92 3.67 2.89 -24.12
N GLY A 93 3.01 4.04 -24.19
CA GLY A 93 3.07 4.90 -25.37
C GLY A 93 2.09 4.44 -26.47
N PRO A 94 1.91 5.23 -27.54
CA PRO A 94 0.98 4.92 -28.62
C PRO A 94 1.30 3.63 -29.39
N HIS A 95 2.53 3.11 -29.26
CA HIS A 95 3.03 1.93 -29.96
C HIS A 95 3.55 0.82 -29.02
N LEU A 96 3.30 0.95 -27.70
CA LEU A 96 3.77 -0.01 -26.68
C LEU A 96 5.29 -0.21 -26.67
N ASP A 97 6.04 0.87 -26.95
CA ASP A 97 7.49 0.89 -27.05
C ASP A 97 8.16 1.90 -26.09
N GLN A 98 7.37 2.67 -25.33
CA GLN A 98 7.88 3.64 -24.37
C GLN A 98 8.00 2.99 -22.99
N PRO A 99 9.22 2.86 -22.43
CA PRO A 99 9.40 2.31 -21.09
C PRO A 99 8.89 3.27 -20.03
N GLY A 100 8.18 2.73 -19.03
CA GLY A 100 7.93 3.45 -17.79
C GLY A 100 9.22 3.67 -16.99
N ILE A 101 9.09 4.40 -15.89
CA ILE A 101 10.23 4.74 -15.01
C ILE A 101 10.16 4.09 -13.62
N ARG A 102 9.05 3.43 -13.30
CA ARG A 102 8.87 2.67 -12.06
C ARG A 102 8.18 1.34 -12.35
N THR A 103 8.39 0.37 -11.48
CA THR A 103 7.65 -0.89 -11.47
C THR A 103 6.18 -0.63 -11.19
N VAL A 104 5.30 -1.33 -11.91
CA VAL A 104 3.85 -1.26 -11.68
C VAL A 104 3.50 -2.09 -10.44
N PRO A 105 2.91 -1.49 -9.38
CA PRO A 105 2.47 -2.24 -8.21
C PRO A 105 1.17 -3.01 -8.50
N SER A 106 0.85 -3.97 -7.64
CA SER A 106 -0.50 -4.55 -7.59
C SER A 106 -1.54 -3.48 -7.23
N LEU A 107 -2.75 -3.55 -7.81
CA LEU A 107 -3.91 -2.77 -7.37
C LEU A 107 -4.71 -3.46 -6.26
N ALA A 108 -4.39 -4.71 -5.91
CA ALA A 108 -5.06 -5.40 -4.81
C ALA A 108 -4.85 -4.60 -3.50
N TYR A 109 -5.92 -4.53 -2.70
CA TYR A 109 -5.96 -3.88 -1.39
C TYR A 109 -5.72 -2.36 -1.38
N LYS A 110 -5.71 -1.70 -2.54
CA LYS A 110 -5.48 -0.24 -2.61
C LYS A 110 -6.62 0.61 -2.05
N MET A 111 -7.83 0.08 -1.93
CA MET A 111 -8.94 0.79 -1.28
C MET A 111 -8.67 1.14 0.19
N SER A 112 -7.76 0.43 0.85
CA SER A 112 -7.37 0.71 2.23
C SER A 112 -6.30 1.78 2.36
N THR A 113 -5.73 2.28 1.25
CA THR A 113 -4.72 3.34 1.30
C THR A 113 -5.39 4.67 1.68
N PRO A 114 -5.00 5.32 2.79
CA PRO A 114 -5.54 6.62 3.15
C PRO A 114 -5.07 7.70 2.17
N SER A 115 -5.75 8.85 2.13
CA SER A 115 -5.25 10.04 1.42
C SER A 115 -3.91 10.49 2.00
N PHE A 116 -3.11 11.20 1.20
CA PHE A 116 -1.80 11.65 1.67
C PHE A 116 -1.97 12.59 2.86
N SER A 117 -1.21 12.34 3.92
CA SER A 117 -1.17 13.21 5.08
C SER A 117 0.20 13.19 5.73
N VAL A 118 0.47 14.21 6.54
CA VAL A 118 1.69 14.34 7.34
C VAL A 118 1.23 14.59 8.77
N GLY A 119 1.49 13.64 9.65
CA GLY A 119 0.97 13.65 11.01
C GLY A 119 1.99 13.11 12.00
N ALA A 120 1.72 13.33 13.29
CA ALA A 120 2.44 12.60 14.33
C ALA A 120 2.17 11.10 14.16
N GLU A 121 3.18 10.26 14.37
CA GLU A 121 3.02 8.81 14.47
C GLU A 121 1.81 8.47 15.34
N SER A 122 0.96 7.60 14.82
CA SER A 122 -0.28 7.24 15.49
C SER A 122 0.06 6.27 16.62
N ALA A 123 -0.32 6.59 17.85
CA ALA A 123 -0.06 5.72 19.01
C ALA A 123 -0.71 4.32 18.88
N ALA A 124 -1.67 4.16 17.96
CA ALA A 124 -2.26 2.86 17.64
C ALA A 124 -1.39 2.04 16.69
N ASP A 125 -0.71 2.70 15.74
CA ASP A 125 0.24 2.07 14.81
C ASP A 125 1.53 1.71 15.57
N GLU A 126 2.05 2.61 16.41
CA GLU A 126 3.13 2.33 17.39
C GLU A 126 2.85 1.11 18.28
N ALA A 127 1.61 0.98 18.76
CA ALA A 127 1.21 -0.16 19.59
C ALA A 127 1.09 -1.46 18.77
N ALA A 128 0.79 -1.37 17.48
CA ALA A 128 0.75 -2.51 16.57
C ALA A 128 2.17 -2.97 16.18
N GLU A 129 3.10 -2.03 16.02
CA GLU A 129 4.53 -2.23 15.74
C GLU A 129 5.26 -2.90 16.90
N ALA A 130 4.96 -2.52 18.15
CA ALA A 130 5.68 -2.99 19.32
C ALA A 130 5.18 -4.31 19.94
N ALA A 131 4.05 -4.87 19.49
CA ALA A 131 3.42 -6.00 20.18
C ALA A 131 3.92 -7.37 19.63
N PRO A 132 4.55 -8.25 20.43
CA PRO A 132 4.78 -9.63 20.01
C PRO A 132 3.43 -10.37 19.91
N MET A 133 3.25 -11.19 18.88
CA MET A 133 2.13 -12.13 18.81
C MET A 133 2.11 -13.05 20.04
N THR A 134 1.19 -12.82 20.96
CA THR A 134 0.85 -13.85 21.96
C THR A 134 0.05 -14.92 21.24
N GLU A 135 0.76 -15.98 20.80
CA GLU A 135 0.25 -17.29 20.38
C GLU A 135 -1.25 -17.30 20.07
N ALA A 136 -1.60 -17.16 18.78
CA ALA A 136 -2.95 -17.36 18.27
C ALA A 136 -3.35 -18.85 18.39
N SER A 137 -3.45 -19.34 19.61
CA SER A 137 -4.28 -20.47 20.00
C SER A 137 -5.65 -19.90 20.31
N GLY A 138 -6.70 -20.34 19.60
CA GLY A 138 -8.07 -19.82 19.62
C GLY A 138 -8.84 -19.85 20.96
N VAL A 139 -8.15 -19.81 22.10
CA VAL A 139 -8.69 -19.74 23.46
C VAL A 139 -8.43 -18.37 24.11
N ALA A 140 -7.45 -17.58 23.65
CA ALA A 140 -7.07 -16.32 24.30
C ALA A 140 -8.00 -15.13 23.99
N LEU A 141 -8.63 -15.08 22.81
CA LEU A 141 -9.55 -14.00 22.41
C LEU A 141 -10.86 -13.96 23.22
N ALA A 142 -11.20 -15.03 23.93
CA ALA A 142 -12.43 -15.10 24.71
C ALA A 142 -12.31 -14.50 26.12
N ASN A 143 -11.10 -14.24 26.62
CA ASN A 143 -10.86 -13.91 28.03
C ASN A 143 -9.92 -12.71 28.28
N ALA A 144 -9.61 -11.88 27.28
CA ALA A 144 -8.77 -10.70 27.50
C ALA A 144 -9.53 -9.63 28.34
N PRO A 145 -9.06 -9.27 29.55
CA PRO A 145 -9.62 -8.14 30.27
C PRO A 145 -9.18 -6.83 29.58
N ALA A 146 -10.08 -5.84 29.57
CA ALA A 146 -9.80 -4.51 29.06
C ALA A 146 -8.48 -3.97 29.67
N ALA A 147 -7.56 -3.54 28.81
CA ALA A 147 -6.24 -3.08 29.22
C ALA A 147 -6.36 -1.89 30.19
N ILE A 148 -5.83 -2.08 31.40
CA ILE A 148 -5.70 -1.05 32.42
C ILE A 148 -4.38 -0.35 32.15
N ALA A 149 -4.41 0.96 31.89
CA ALA A 149 -3.23 1.78 31.69
C ALA A 149 -2.34 1.75 32.95
N GLY A 150 -1.14 1.17 32.78
CA GLY A 150 -0.04 1.19 33.75
C GLY A 150 1.25 1.60 33.04
N PRO A 151 2.18 2.29 33.72
CA PRO A 151 3.30 2.95 33.06
C PRO A 151 4.32 1.93 32.59
N LEU A 152 4.55 1.87 31.27
CA LEU A 152 5.64 1.11 30.66
C LEU A 152 6.77 2.09 30.29
N THR A 153 7.97 1.74 30.74
CA THR A 153 9.19 2.53 30.63
C THR A 153 9.66 2.60 29.18
N ALA A 154 9.57 3.81 28.61
CA ALA A 154 10.17 4.16 27.33
C ALA A 154 11.70 4.17 27.41
N GLN A 155 12.34 3.54 26.43
CA GLN A 155 13.70 3.89 26.01
C GLN A 155 13.70 4.04 24.49
N ALA A 156 13.41 5.27 24.04
CA ALA A 156 13.81 5.78 22.73
C ALA A 156 15.18 6.46 22.89
N VAL A 157 16.12 6.20 21.99
CA VAL A 157 17.38 6.93 21.95
C VAL A 157 17.13 8.26 21.25
N VAL A 158 17.20 9.34 22.03
CA VAL A 158 17.72 10.67 21.70
C VAL A 158 17.74 11.02 20.20
N LYS A 159 16.59 11.52 19.75
CA LYS A 159 16.49 12.63 18.79
C LYS A 159 17.42 13.75 19.24
N ALA A 160 18.10 14.40 18.30
CA ALA A 160 18.63 15.74 18.56
C ALA A 160 17.47 16.62 19.04
N ASP A 161 17.68 17.35 20.15
CA ASP A 161 16.72 18.23 20.83
C ASP A 161 15.63 18.80 19.90
N SER A 162 14.47 18.14 19.89
CA SER A 162 13.26 18.65 19.24
C SER A 162 12.08 18.00 19.94
N THR A 163 11.32 18.83 20.66
CA THR A 163 10.08 18.48 21.37
C THR A 163 8.86 18.40 20.44
N ALA A 164 9.07 18.28 19.13
CA ALA A 164 8.01 18.04 18.16
C ALA A 164 7.83 16.52 17.95
N PRO A 165 6.59 16.01 17.82
CA PRO A 165 6.37 14.66 17.31
C PRO A 165 7.01 14.55 15.91
N ASP A 166 7.61 13.39 15.59
CA ASP A 166 8.12 13.18 14.24
C ASP A 166 6.91 13.17 13.31
N LEU A 167 6.97 14.03 12.29
CA LEU A 167 5.91 14.20 11.32
C LEU A 167 6.20 13.26 10.17
N VAL A 168 5.51 12.12 10.14
CA VAL A 168 5.72 11.07 9.15
C VAL A 168 4.70 11.21 8.01
N PRO A 169 5.14 11.24 6.74
CA PRO A 169 4.23 11.17 5.62
C PRO A 169 3.61 9.77 5.51
N GLN A 170 2.32 9.72 5.22
CA GLN A 170 1.61 8.46 4.98
C GLN A 170 0.55 8.61 3.91
N GLY A 171 0.09 7.48 3.37
CA GLY A 171 -1.01 7.41 2.43
C GLY A 171 -0.64 7.89 1.03
N GLY A 172 -1.65 8.35 0.30
CA GLY A 172 -1.54 8.70 -1.11
C GLY A 172 -1.33 7.48 -2.01
N MET A 173 -1.61 7.65 -3.29
CA MET A 173 -1.45 6.62 -4.32
C MET A 173 -0.13 6.77 -5.06
N PHE A 174 0.22 5.73 -5.82
CA PHE A 174 1.55 5.51 -6.41
C PHE A 174 2.66 5.34 -5.37
N TRP A 175 3.90 5.17 -5.85
CA TRP A 175 5.09 5.00 -5.02
C TRP A 175 5.53 6.28 -4.28
N ASP A 176 5.09 7.45 -4.74
CA ASP A 176 5.48 8.78 -4.23
C ASP A 176 4.32 9.55 -3.57
N GLY A 177 3.14 8.92 -3.42
CA GLY A 177 1.99 9.52 -2.77
C GLY A 177 1.43 10.75 -3.48
N ARG A 178 1.68 10.92 -4.78
CA ARG A 178 1.42 12.19 -5.50
C ARG A 178 -0.06 12.52 -5.75
N VAL A 179 -0.98 11.60 -5.46
CA VAL A 179 -2.43 11.82 -5.56
C VAL A 179 -3.14 11.14 -4.39
N ASP A 180 -4.34 11.60 -4.03
CA ASP A 180 -4.97 11.30 -2.74
C ASP A 180 -6.04 10.22 -2.77
N SER A 181 -6.37 9.72 -3.96
CA SER A 181 -7.52 8.84 -4.16
C SER A 181 -7.33 7.87 -5.32
N LEU A 182 -8.14 6.80 -5.33
CA LEU A 182 -8.18 5.84 -6.44
C LEU A 182 -8.71 6.51 -7.71
N GLU A 183 -9.60 7.47 -7.56
CA GLU A 183 -10.19 8.27 -8.63
C GLU A 183 -9.10 9.04 -9.37
N GLU A 184 -8.29 9.82 -8.64
CA GLU A 184 -7.18 10.56 -9.23
C GLU A 184 -6.11 9.62 -9.78
N GLN A 185 -5.81 8.53 -9.07
CA GLN A 185 -4.85 7.53 -9.52
C GLN A 185 -5.26 6.90 -10.85
N ALA A 186 -6.54 6.58 -11.04
CA ALA A 186 -7.04 5.92 -12.25
C ALA A 186 -6.98 6.84 -13.49
N LEU A 187 -7.00 8.16 -13.29
CA LEU A 187 -6.97 9.15 -14.37
C LEU A 187 -5.55 9.46 -14.87
N GLN A 188 -4.55 9.43 -13.99
CA GLN A 188 -3.16 9.81 -14.34
C GLN A 188 -2.56 8.96 -15.49
N PRO A 189 -2.67 7.61 -15.51
CA PRO A 189 -2.11 6.80 -16.60
C PRO A 189 -2.72 7.10 -17.97
N MET A 190 -3.95 7.63 -18.01
CA MET A 190 -4.65 7.91 -19.27
C MET A 190 -3.88 8.93 -20.12
N ILE A 191 -3.26 9.93 -19.51
CA ILE A 191 -2.56 11.02 -20.21
C ILE A 191 -1.02 10.93 -20.08
N SER A 192 -0.52 9.96 -19.33
CA SER A 192 0.91 9.72 -19.21
C SER A 192 1.50 9.23 -20.54
N PRO A 193 2.54 9.89 -21.10
CA PRO A 193 3.05 9.61 -22.44
C PRO A 193 3.75 8.25 -22.58
N PHE A 194 4.21 7.68 -21.47
CA PHE A 194 4.85 6.37 -21.42
C PHE A 194 3.92 5.27 -20.86
N GLU A 195 2.64 5.58 -20.64
CA GLU A 195 1.60 4.63 -20.25
C GLU A 195 0.51 4.58 -21.32
N MET A 196 -0.71 5.07 -21.07
CA MET A 196 -1.80 5.00 -22.05
C MET A 196 -1.71 6.09 -23.11
N ALA A 197 -0.92 7.15 -22.91
CA ALA A 197 -0.48 8.10 -23.92
C ALA A 197 -1.58 8.80 -24.73
N ASN A 198 -2.70 9.15 -24.09
CA ASN A 198 -3.56 10.20 -24.67
C ASN A 198 -2.82 11.55 -24.60
N VAL A 199 -3.03 12.38 -25.63
CA VAL A 199 -2.36 13.68 -25.73
C VAL A 199 -2.75 14.61 -24.58
N ASP A 200 -4.03 14.59 -24.21
CA ASP A 200 -4.61 15.44 -23.17
C ASP A 200 -5.95 14.87 -22.65
N ALA A 201 -6.50 15.54 -21.63
CA ALA A 201 -7.81 15.24 -21.06
C ALA A 201 -8.96 15.38 -22.09
N ALA A 202 -8.87 16.33 -23.02
CA ALA A 202 -9.89 16.55 -24.05
C ALA A 202 -10.01 15.35 -25.00
N THR A 203 -8.88 14.72 -25.33
CA THR A 203 -8.83 13.49 -26.13
C THR A 203 -9.50 12.32 -25.41
N VAL A 204 -9.23 12.15 -24.12
CA VAL A 204 -9.87 11.13 -23.27
C VAL A 204 -11.38 11.36 -23.22
N TYR A 205 -11.80 12.60 -22.94
CA TYR A 205 -13.22 12.98 -22.91
C TYR A 205 -13.93 12.72 -24.24
N ALA A 206 -13.32 13.04 -25.39
CA ALA A 206 -13.91 12.77 -26.70
C ALA A 206 -14.13 11.27 -26.94
N LYS A 207 -13.19 10.42 -26.51
CA LYS A 207 -13.32 8.95 -26.59
C LYS A 207 -14.45 8.44 -25.69
N LEU A 208 -14.51 8.91 -24.44
CA LEU A 208 -15.57 8.58 -23.49
C LEU A 208 -16.96 8.96 -24.02
N LYS A 209 -17.11 10.19 -24.52
CA LYS A 209 -18.39 10.67 -25.08
C LYS A 209 -18.83 9.81 -26.28
N LYS A 210 -17.89 9.40 -27.12
CA LYS A 210 -18.15 8.56 -28.31
C LYS A 210 -18.50 7.11 -27.93
N GLY A 211 -17.72 6.49 -27.05
CA GLY A 211 -17.85 5.07 -26.69
C GLY A 211 -18.93 4.80 -25.65
N TYR A 212 -19.01 5.64 -24.63
CA TYR A 212 -19.76 5.40 -23.40
C TYR A 212 -20.80 6.48 -23.09
N GLY A 213 -20.99 7.48 -23.96
CA GLY A 213 -21.85 8.63 -23.66
C GLY A 213 -23.28 8.27 -23.25
N LYS A 214 -23.85 7.17 -23.80
CA LYS A 214 -25.17 6.68 -23.40
C LYS A 214 -25.19 6.19 -21.95
N ASP A 215 -24.22 5.38 -21.57
CA ASP A 215 -24.12 4.80 -20.22
C ASP A 215 -23.79 5.88 -19.19
N ILE A 216 -22.85 6.77 -19.52
CA ILE A 216 -22.50 7.94 -18.70
C ILE A 216 -23.75 8.82 -18.48
N SER A 217 -24.50 9.15 -19.54
CA SER A 217 -25.72 9.96 -19.41
C SER A 217 -26.83 9.28 -18.61
N ALA A 218 -26.91 7.95 -18.68
CA ALA A 218 -27.90 7.18 -17.93
C ALA A 218 -27.59 7.15 -16.44
N LEU A 219 -26.31 7.12 -16.06
CA LEU A 219 -25.85 7.08 -14.67
C LEU A 219 -25.79 8.47 -14.03
N PHE A 220 -25.25 9.47 -14.73
CA PHE A 220 -24.92 10.78 -14.16
C PHE A 220 -25.80 11.92 -14.71
N GLY A 221 -26.77 11.60 -15.57
CA GLY A 221 -27.68 12.55 -16.19
C GLY A 221 -27.16 13.11 -17.51
N LYS A 222 -28.07 13.56 -18.38
CA LYS A 222 -27.74 13.94 -19.77
C LYS A 222 -26.76 15.09 -19.91
N ASN A 223 -26.78 16.03 -18.97
CA ASN A 223 -25.96 17.25 -19.03
C ASN A 223 -24.52 16.99 -18.61
N ILE A 224 -24.19 15.82 -18.05
CA ILE A 224 -22.81 15.49 -17.66
C ILE A 224 -21.86 15.61 -18.85
N LEU A 225 -22.32 15.17 -20.03
CA LEU A 225 -21.55 15.20 -21.27
C LEU A 225 -21.39 16.60 -21.86
N ASP A 226 -21.91 17.65 -21.24
CA ASP A 226 -21.65 19.02 -21.66
C ASP A 226 -20.50 19.66 -20.86
N ASP A 227 -20.06 18.99 -19.79
CA ASP A 227 -18.96 19.40 -18.93
C ASP A 227 -17.83 18.35 -18.96
N GLN A 228 -16.69 18.75 -19.52
CA GLN A 228 -15.53 17.87 -19.68
C GLN A 228 -14.99 17.39 -18.33
N ASP A 229 -14.77 18.32 -17.39
CA ASP A 229 -14.08 18.04 -16.14
C ASP A 229 -14.96 17.18 -15.24
N MET A 230 -16.26 17.48 -15.18
CA MET A 230 -17.23 16.63 -14.46
C MET A 230 -17.35 15.25 -15.10
N THR A 231 -17.38 15.14 -16.43
CA THR A 231 -17.39 13.82 -17.09
C THR A 231 -16.15 13.00 -16.71
N ILE A 232 -14.96 13.61 -16.72
CA ILE A 232 -13.71 12.91 -16.38
C ILE A 232 -13.71 12.52 -14.89
N ALA A 233 -14.19 13.39 -14.00
CA ALA A 233 -14.30 13.10 -12.58
C ALA A 233 -15.23 11.89 -12.30
N GLU A 234 -16.40 11.83 -12.94
CA GLU A 234 -17.32 10.69 -12.81
C GLU A 234 -16.75 9.38 -13.38
N ILE A 235 -15.83 9.48 -14.34
CA ILE A 235 -15.10 8.34 -14.89
C ILE A 235 -14.01 7.85 -13.93
N GLY A 236 -13.28 8.77 -13.29
CA GLY A 236 -12.40 8.44 -12.17
C GLY A 236 -13.17 7.73 -11.06
N PHE A 237 -14.33 8.27 -10.68
CA PHE A 237 -15.25 7.66 -9.72
C PHE A 237 -15.68 6.25 -10.13
N ALA A 238 -16.12 6.04 -11.39
CA ALA A 238 -16.51 4.73 -11.88
C ALA A 238 -15.37 3.69 -11.77
N LEU A 239 -14.15 4.06 -12.17
CA LEU A 239 -12.96 3.20 -12.09
C LEU A 239 -12.59 2.88 -10.63
N ALA A 240 -12.68 3.86 -9.72
CA ALA A 240 -12.45 3.64 -8.29
C ALA A 240 -13.51 2.72 -7.68
N ARG A 241 -14.80 2.90 -8.03
CA ARG A 241 -15.89 2.02 -7.59
C ARG A 241 -15.68 0.58 -8.04
N TYR A 242 -15.17 0.35 -9.25
CA TYR A 242 -14.81 -1.01 -9.67
C TYR A 242 -13.74 -1.63 -8.77
N GLN A 243 -12.66 -0.90 -8.49
CA GLN A 243 -11.57 -1.38 -7.64
C GLN A 243 -11.99 -1.61 -6.17
N ILE A 244 -12.99 -0.87 -5.69
CA ILE A 244 -13.54 -1.02 -4.34
C ILE A 244 -14.57 -2.15 -4.25
N GLU A 245 -15.47 -2.28 -5.24
CA GLU A 245 -16.60 -3.20 -5.15
C GLU A 245 -16.30 -4.60 -5.67
N GLU A 246 -15.35 -4.75 -6.61
CA GLU A 246 -15.00 -6.05 -7.15
C GLU A 246 -14.17 -6.85 -6.12
N PRO A 247 -14.69 -7.97 -5.60
CA PRO A 247 -14.05 -8.72 -4.52
C PRO A 247 -12.65 -9.24 -4.85
N SER A 248 -12.33 -9.47 -6.13
CA SER A 248 -11.01 -9.96 -6.52
C SER A 248 -9.88 -8.96 -6.23
N PHE A 249 -10.18 -7.67 -5.97
CA PHE A 249 -9.16 -6.72 -5.50
C PHE A 249 -8.84 -6.87 -4.00
N HIS A 250 -9.71 -7.50 -3.21
CA HIS A 250 -9.54 -7.60 -1.76
C HIS A 250 -10.16 -8.89 -1.20
N PRO A 251 -9.78 -10.08 -1.70
CA PRO A 251 -10.48 -11.31 -1.35
C PRO A 251 -10.19 -11.76 0.09
N TYR A 252 -9.02 -11.43 0.65
CA TYR A 252 -8.57 -11.87 1.98
C TYR A 252 -8.63 -13.41 2.13
N THR A 253 -8.06 -14.09 1.14
CA THR A 253 -8.12 -15.55 0.98
C THR A 253 -6.75 -16.20 1.06
N SER A 254 -5.76 -15.53 1.64
CA SER A 254 -4.43 -16.09 1.82
C SER A 254 -4.39 -17.11 2.97
N LYS A 255 -3.39 -18.01 2.99
CA LYS A 255 -3.24 -18.97 4.10
C LYS A 255 -3.15 -18.26 5.44
N TYR A 256 -2.49 -17.10 5.48
CA TYR A 256 -2.41 -16.27 6.68
C TYR A 256 -3.78 -15.72 7.12
N ASP A 257 -4.63 -15.30 6.19
CA ASP A 257 -6.01 -14.87 6.51
C ASP A 257 -6.84 -16.01 7.12
N TYR A 258 -6.64 -17.25 6.66
CA TYR A 258 -7.27 -18.43 7.28
C TYR A 258 -6.64 -18.74 8.65
N TYR A 259 -5.33 -18.58 8.81
CA TYR A 259 -4.64 -18.75 10.09
C TYR A 259 -5.14 -17.76 11.15
N LEU A 260 -5.25 -16.47 10.82
CA LEU A 260 -5.80 -15.44 11.71
C LEU A 260 -7.24 -15.73 12.15
N ARG A 261 -8.02 -16.43 11.31
CA ARG A 261 -9.39 -16.91 11.62
C ARG A 261 -9.43 -18.25 12.34
N GLY A 262 -8.28 -18.87 12.66
CA GLY A 262 -8.20 -20.20 13.26
C GLY A 262 -8.66 -21.33 12.32
N LYS A 263 -8.65 -21.10 11.01
CA LYS A 263 -9.09 -22.03 9.95
C LYS A 263 -7.93 -22.69 9.18
N ALA A 264 -6.68 -22.30 9.47
CA ALA A 264 -5.48 -22.93 8.93
C ALA A 264 -4.38 -22.98 10.00
N VAL A 265 -3.41 -23.86 9.80
CA VAL A 265 -2.22 -23.99 10.66
C VAL A 265 -1.00 -23.69 9.81
N LEU A 266 -0.11 -22.85 10.33
CA LEU A 266 1.20 -22.61 9.72
C LEU A 266 2.09 -23.83 9.92
N THR A 267 2.87 -24.19 8.91
CA THR A 267 3.96 -25.15 9.04
C THR A 267 5.03 -24.60 9.98
N ASP A 268 5.91 -25.46 10.51
CA ASP A 268 6.99 -25.03 11.39
C ASP A 268 7.88 -23.94 10.77
N ALA A 269 8.13 -24.01 9.45
CA ALA A 269 8.91 -22.99 8.74
C ALA A 269 8.17 -21.66 8.62
N GLU A 270 6.89 -21.70 8.25
CA GLU A 270 6.03 -20.50 8.17
C GLU A 270 5.90 -19.83 9.55
N ALA A 271 5.75 -20.62 10.62
CA ALA A 271 5.65 -20.10 12.00
C ALA A 271 6.98 -19.49 12.51
N ARG A 272 8.12 -20.12 12.20
CA ARG A 272 9.44 -19.52 12.48
C ARG A 272 9.63 -18.23 11.68
N GLY A 273 9.19 -18.21 10.43
CA GLY A 273 9.23 -17.05 9.54
C GLY A 273 8.46 -15.87 10.10
N LEU A 274 7.22 -16.09 10.54
CA LEU A 274 6.39 -15.07 11.21
C LEU A 274 7.08 -14.52 12.46
N LYS A 275 7.62 -15.40 13.32
CA LYS A 275 8.37 -14.95 14.50
C LYS A 275 9.58 -14.07 14.15
N LEU A 276 10.31 -14.40 13.09
CA LEU A 276 11.46 -13.61 12.63
C LEU A 276 11.04 -12.29 11.99
N PHE A 277 9.89 -12.29 11.29
CA PHE A 277 9.26 -11.10 10.71
C PHE A 277 8.91 -10.08 11.81
N ASP A 278 8.43 -10.55 12.96
CA ASP A 278 8.03 -9.70 14.10
C ASP A 278 9.19 -9.32 15.05
N ASP A 279 10.31 -10.06 15.03
CA ASP A 279 11.36 -9.88 16.03
C ASP A 279 12.17 -8.59 15.76
N PRO A 280 12.12 -7.59 16.66
CA PRO A 280 12.73 -6.28 16.45
C PRO A 280 14.26 -6.30 16.46
N ASN A 281 14.88 -7.40 16.90
CA ASN A 281 16.34 -7.56 16.85
C ASN A 281 16.81 -8.39 15.64
N LYS A 282 15.86 -8.90 14.85
CA LYS A 282 16.08 -9.81 13.73
C LYS A 282 15.52 -9.21 12.44
N GLY A 283 14.33 -9.63 12.02
CA GLY A 283 13.73 -9.16 10.78
C GLY A 283 13.09 -7.78 10.92
N ASN A 284 12.48 -7.48 12.08
CA ASN A 284 11.77 -6.22 12.37
C ASN A 284 10.86 -5.74 11.22
N CYS A 285 10.35 -6.66 10.41
CA CYS A 285 9.62 -6.33 9.20
C CYS A 285 8.24 -5.75 9.55
N ALA A 286 7.67 -6.22 10.67
CA ALA A 286 6.39 -5.76 11.18
C ALA A 286 6.38 -4.31 11.70
N SER A 287 7.54 -3.64 11.81
CA SER A 287 7.57 -2.21 12.16
C SER A 287 7.01 -1.33 11.03
N CYS A 288 7.14 -1.76 9.77
CA CYS A 288 6.54 -1.05 8.63
C CYS A 288 5.45 -1.89 7.93
N HIS A 289 5.56 -3.22 7.99
CA HIS A 289 4.65 -4.15 7.32
C HIS A 289 3.70 -4.82 8.30
N LEU A 290 2.80 -4.02 8.88
CA LEU A 290 1.87 -4.40 9.95
C LEU A 290 1.09 -5.71 9.64
N ASP A 291 1.27 -6.72 10.48
CA ASP A 291 0.82 -8.10 10.28
C ASP A 291 -0.37 -8.50 11.17
N LYS A 292 -0.85 -7.58 12.01
CA LYS A 292 -1.94 -7.79 12.97
C LYS A 292 -3.28 -7.30 12.45
N MET A 293 -4.36 -7.98 12.86
CA MET A 293 -5.69 -7.43 12.67
C MET A 293 -5.83 -6.13 13.45
N THR A 294 -6.49 -5.16 12.83
CA THR A 294 -6.79 -3.88 13.47
C THR A 294 -7.80 -4.09 14.62
N GLY A 295 -7.90 -3.11 15.53
CA GLY A 295 -8.79 -3.20 16.69
C GLY A 295 -10.29 -3.37 16.35
N ASP A 296 -10.70 -3.03 15.14
CA ASP A 296 -12.04 -3.24 14.58
C ASP A 296 -12.19 -4.57 13.81
N GLY A 297 -11.16 -5.42 13.82
CA GLY A 297 -11.19 -6.77 13.25
C GLY A 297 -10.93 -6.84 11.75
N GLN A 298 -10.40 -5.77 11.13
CA GLN A 298 -9.98 -5.83 9.73
C GLN A 298 -8.68 -6.61 9.60
N MET A 299 -8.55 -7.30 8.48
CA MET A 299 -7.34 -8.03 8.14
C MET A 299 -6.17 -7.08 7.84
N PRO A 300 -4.93 -7.45 8.22
CA PRO A 300 -3.75 -6.62 8.00
C PRO A 300 -3.48 -6.42 6.51
N ASN A 301 -3.08 -5.22 6.10
CA ASN A 301 -2.62 -4.98 4.73
C ASN A 301 -1.09 -5.13 4.59
N PHE A 302 -0.35 -5.44 5.65
CA PHE A 302 1.11 -5.56 5.62
C PHE A 302 1.79 -4.29 5.14
N THR A 303 1.29 -3.16 5.61
CA THR A 303 1.84 -1.83 5.39
C THR A 303 1.18 -0.86 6.37
N ASP A 304 1.98 0.05 6.88
CA ASP A 304 1.64 1.29 7.59
C ASP A 304 1.20 2.44 6.64
N PHE A 305 1.40 2.27 5.33
CA PHE A 305 1.28 3.28 4.28
C PHE A 305 2.25 4.48 4.40
N GLU A 306 3.28 4.36 5.22
CA GLU A 306 4.31 5.37 5.42
C GLU A 306 5.37 5.32 4.31
N PHE A 307 6.39 6.18 4.41
CA PHE A 307 7.40 6.29 3.37
C PHE A 307 8.80 6.14 3.93
N GLU A 308 9.58 5.31 3.26
CA GLU A 308 10.92 4.96 3.70
C GLU A 308 11.98 5.22 2.63
N ALA A 309 13.17 5.63 3.07
CA ALA A 309 14.35 5.74 2.25
C ALA A 309 15.30 4.58 2.52
N LEU A 310 15.11 3.48 1.78
CA LEU A 310 15.87 2.25 2.01
C LEU A 310 17.20 2.18 1.24
N GLY A 311 17.39 3.01 0.23
CA GLY A 311 18.62 3.04 -0.56
C GLY A 311 18.81 1.84 -1.49
N ALA A 312 17.73 1.30 -2.09
CA ALA A 312 17.83 0.20 -3.05
C ALA A 312 18.83 0.51 -4.21
N PRO A 313 19.52 -0.49 -4.78
CA PRO A 313 20.47 -0.26 -5.87
C PRO A 313 19.80 0.25 -7.15
N ARG A 314 20.56 1.02 -7.92
CA ARG A 314 20.12 1.53 -9.24
C ARG A 314 19.89 0.40 -10.20
N ASN A 315 18.72 0.38 -10.84
CA ASN A 315 18.40 -0.63 -11.85
C ASN A 315 18.84 -0.18 -13.26
N PRO A 316 19.89 -0.77 -13.86
CA PRO A 316 20.31 -0.43 -15.22
C PRO A 316 19.32 -0.89 -16.30
N ALA A 317 18.34 -1.73 -15.96
CA ALA A 317 17.30 -2.16 -16.90
C ALA A 317 16.22 -1.10 -17.16
N ILE A 318 16.20 0.00 -16.42
CA ILE A 318 15.33 1.15 -16.68
C ILE A 318 16.05 2.10 -17.63
N PRO A 319 15.56 2.34 -18.86
CA PRO A 319 16.28 3.17 -19.84
C PRO A 319 16.57 4.61 -19.39
N ALA A 320 15.69 5.21 -18.57
CA ALA A 320 15.93 6.53 -17.99
C ALA A 320 17.22 6.60 -17.16
N ASN A 321 17.61 5.50 -16.51
CA ASN A 321 18.81 5.45 -15.66
C ASN A 321 20.13 5.53 -16.44
N ALA A 322 20.10 5.46 -17.77
CA ALA A 322 21.26 5.68 -18.63
C ALA A 322 21.67 7.16 -18.72
N ASP A 323 20.75 8.09 -18.44
CA ASP A 323 21.08 9.50 -18.28
C ASP A 323 21.69 9.73 -16.89
N PRO A 324 22.93 10.21 -16.79
CA PRO A 324 23.57 10.49 -15.50
C PRO A 324 22.92 11.65 -14.72
N ASN A 325 22.04 12.43 -15.34
CA ASN A 325 21.30 13.53 -14.69
C ASN A 325 19.89 13.11 -14.27
N TYR A 326 19.48 11.87 -14.54
CA TYR A 326 18.20 11.35 -14.13
C TYR A 326 18.32 10.62 -12.79
N ASP A 327 17.51 11.05 -11.82
CA ASP A 327 17.33 10.36 -10.55
C ASP A 327 15.84 10.31 -10.20
N ASP A 328 15.35 9.13 -9.83
CA ASP A 328 14.04 8.97 -9.20
C ASP A 328 14.22 9.17 -7.69
N THR A 329 13.77 10.32 -7.19
CA THR A 329 13.94 10.70 -5.79
C THR A 329 12.65 10.51 -4.98
N GLY A 330 11.72 9.70 -5.49
CA GLY A 330 10.50 9.33 -4.80
C GLY A 330 9.56 10.52 -4.66
N ILE A 331 9.25 10.92 -3.41
CA ILE A 331 8.44 12.11 -3.11
C ILE A 331 8.99 13.36 -3.80
N CYS A 332 10.31 13.52 -3.91
CA CYS A 332 10.90 14.73 -4.51
C CYS A 332 10.75 14.82 -6.04
N GLY A 333 10.36 13.72 -6.71
CA GLY A 333 10.18 13.70 -8.16
C GLY A 333 10.77 12.46 -8.83
N PRO A 334 10.66 12.38 -10.17
CA PRO A 334 10.22 13.44 -11.08
C PRO A 334 8.69 13.54 -11.25
N LEU A 335 7.91 12.60 -10.71
CA LEU A 335 6.46 12.51 -10.96
C LEU A 335 5.60 13.34 -10.00
N ARG A 336 6.17 13.83 -8.90
CA ARG A 336 5.51 14.70 -7.92
C ARG A 336 6.10 16.10 -7.98
N ASN A 337 5.23 17.11 -7.91
CA ASN A 337 5.62 18.52 -8.02
C ASN A 337 4.69 19.41 -7.18
N ASP A 338 4.79 19.27 -5.87
CA ASP A 338 4.09 20.09 -4.87
C ASP A 338 5.06 20.68 -3.84
N THR A 339 4.57 21.51 -2.92
CA THR A 339 5.41 22.13 -1.88
C THR A 339 6.08 21.10 -0.97
N TYR A 340 5.51 19.90 -0.81
CA TYR A 340 6.09 18.85 0.02
C TYR A 340 7.28 18.18 -0.68
N SER A 341 7.20 17.96 -2.00
CA SER A 341 8.28 17.44 -2.83
C SER A 341 9.51 18.35 -2.90
N ALA A 342 9.38 19.65 -2.62
CA ALA A 342 10.48 20.59 -2.66
C ALA A 342 11.44 20.50 -1.45
N GLN A 343 11.12 19.67 -0.45
CA GLN A 343 11.87 19.62 0.80
C GLN A 343 12.95 18.50 0.75
N PRO A 344 14.26 18.84 0.87
CA PRO A 344 15.36 17.89 0.68
C PRO A 344 15.30 16.63 1.55
N GLN A 345 14.74 16.72 2.76
CA GLN A 345 14.63 15.59 3.67
C GLN A 345 13.61 14.53 3.21
N ASN A 346 12.75 14.87 2.25
CA ASN A 346 11.78 13.93 1.69
C ASN A 346 12.32 13.14 0.49
N CYS A 347 13.54 13.45 0.04
CA CYS A 347 14.10 12.83 -1.17
C CYS A 347 14.61 11.43 -0.87
N GLY A 348 14.24 10.48 -1.73
CA GLY A 348 14.54 9.05 -1.56
C GLY A 348 13.44 8.28 -0.83
N LEU A 349 12.41 8.98 -0.31
CA LEU A 349 11.25 8.36 0.33
C LEU A 349 10.31 7.74 -0.70
N PHE A 350 10.01 6.46 -0.53
CA PHE A 350 8.99 5.73 -1.29
C PHE A 350 8.04 5.02 -0.35
N LYS A 351 6.78 4.95 -0.75
CA LYS A 351 5.74 4.35 0.07
C LYS A 351 6.00 2.87 0.33
N THR A 352 5.88 2.46 1.60
CA THR A 352 5.88 1.06 2.03
C THR A 352 4.75 0.32 1.28
N PRO A 353 5.06 -0.70 0.47
CA PRO A 353 4.03 -1.44 -0.26
C PRO A 353 3.41 -2.51 0.63
N THR A 354 2.13 -2.81 0.40
CA THR A 354 1.52 -4.05 0.92
C THR A 354 2.34 -5.29 0.50
N LEU A 355 2.51 -6.23 1.44
CA LEU A 355 3.10 -7.55 1.17
C LEU A 355 2.06 -8.62 0.81
N ARG A 356 0.77 -8.27 0.71
CA ARG A 356 -0.22 -9.20 0.18
C ARG A 356 0.13 -9.54 -1.27
N ASN A 357 0.05 -10.83 -1.60
CA ASN A 357 0.42 -11.38 -2.91
C ASN A 357 1.89 -11.13 -3.32
N VAL A 358 2.78 -10.81 -2.37
CA VAL A 358 4.18 -10.49 -2.69
C VAL A 358 4.91 -11.65 -3.37
N ALA A 359 4.59 -12.90 -3.01
CA ALA A 359 5.20 -14.08 -3.60
C ALA A 359 4.74 -14.41 -5.03
N ALA A 360 3.66 -13.80 -5.51
CA ALA A 360 3.20 -13.91 -6.90
C ALA A 360 3.90 -12.89 -7.83
N ARG A 361 4.67 -11.96 -7.28
CA ARG A 361 5.38 -10.94 -8.05
C ARG A 361 6.70 -11.46 -8.60
N HIS A 362 7.08 -10.97 -9.77
CA HIS A 362 8.34 -11.33 -10.44
C HIS A 362 9.40 -10.22 -10.36
N VAL A 363 9.01 -9.03 -9.90
CA VAL A 363 9.87 -7.85 -9.75
C VAL A 363 9.54 -7.08 -8.47
N PHE A 364 10.58 -6.60 -7.80
CA PHE A 364 10.50 -6.02 -6.45
C PHE A 364 11.17 -4.65 -6.36
N PHE A 365 10.80 -3.87 -5.34
CA PHE A 365 11.04 -2.42 -5.18
C PHE A 365 10.36 -1.53 -6.24
N HIS A 366 10.43 -0.22 -6.03
CA HIS A 366 9.87 0.79 -6.91
C HIS A 366 10.51 0.78 -8.31
N ASN A 367 11.75 0.30 -8.43
CA ASN A 367 12.53 0.27 -9.67
C ASN A 367 12.72 -1.15 -10.24
N GLY A 368 12.21 -2.21 -9.60
CA GLY A 368 12.25 -3.56 -10.15
C GLY A 368 13.66 -4.18 -10.19
N VAL A 369 14.57 -3.71 -9.34
CA VAL A 369 15.98 -4.16 -9.34
C VAL A 369 16.13 -5.64 -8.97
N TYR A 370 15.29 -6.16 -8.06
CA TYR A 370 15.32 -7.56 -7.65
C TYR A 370 14.23 -8.40 -8.30
N ARG A 371 14.50 -9.71 -8.38
CA ARG A 371 13.67 -10.70 -9.09
C ARG A 371 13.16 -11.83 -8.22
N THR A 372 13.66 -11.94 -7.00
CA THR A 372 13.29 -12.98 -6.05
C THR A 372 13.07 -12.38 -4.67
N LEU A 373 12.23 -13.03 -3.84
CA LEU A 373 12.08 -12.65 -2.44
C LEU A 373 13.40 -12.85 -1.68
N GLU A 374 14.19 -13.84 -2.07
CA GLU A 374 15.52 -14.11 -1.54
C GLU A 374 16.45 -12.90 -1.71
N ASP A 375 16.48 -12.28 -2.89
CA ASP A 375 17.28 -11.07 -3.12
C ASP A 375 16.76 -9.87 -2.31
N VAL A 376 15.44 -9.73 -2.20
CA VAL A 376 14.81 -8.66 -1.39
C VAL A 376 15.17 -8.82 0.09
N THR A 377 14.99 -10.01 0.66
CA THR A 377 15.30 -10.23 2.08
C THR A 377 16.81 -10.11 2.33
N ARG A 378 17.66 -10.59 1.41
CA ARG A 378 19.12 -10.39 1.49
C ARG A 378 19.50 -8.93 1.44
N PHE A 379 18.82 -8.11 0.63
CA PHE A 379 19.04 -6.67 0.64
C PHE A 379 18.90 -6.10 2.05
N TYR A 380 17.74 -6.25 2.70
CA TYR A 380 17.54 -5.71 4.06
C TYR A 380 18.62 -6.21 5.05
N VAL A 381 18.94 -7.49 5.00
CA VAL A 381 19.83 -8.14 5.97
C VAL A 381 21.31 -7.83 5.75
N LYS A 382 21.72 -7.54 4.51
CA LYS A 382 23.13 -7.38 4.12
C LYS A 382 23.52 -5.99 3.62
N ARG A 383 22.57 -5.08 3.39
CA ARG A 383 22.81 -3.73 2.84
C ARG A 383 23.94 -2.98 3.55
N ASP A 384 24.02 -3.10 4.88
CA ASP A 384 24.99 -2.38 5.70
C ASP A 384 26.17 -3.23 6.16
N THR A 385 25.98 -4.54 6.33
CA THR A 385 27.04 -5.47 6.77
C THR A 385 27.93 -5.93 5.62
N ASN A 386 27.37 -6.13 4.43
CA ASN A 386 28.02 -6.63 3.21
C ASN A 386 27.57 -5.84 1.97
N PRO A 387 27.77 -4.50 1.93
CA PRO A 387 27.33 -3.66 0.82
C PRO A 387 27.94 -4.06 -0.54
N GLU A 388 29.08 -4.74 -0.57
CA GLU A 388 29.71 -5.27 -1.78
C GLU A 388 28.92 -6.38 -2.47
N GLU A 389 28.00 -7.04 -1.76
CA GLU A 389 27.06 -8.02 -2.34
C GLU A 389 25.81 -7.34 -2.92
N ILE A 390 25.54 -6.10 -2.52
CA ILE A 390 24.30 -5.37 -2.84
C ILE A 390 24.52 -4.31 -3.93
N TYR A 391 25.61 -3.57 -3.86
CA TYR A 391 25.89 -2.44 -4.74
C TYR A 391 27.03 -2.73 -5.71
N PRO A 392 26.98 -2.19 -6.93
CA PRO A 392 28.08 -2.30 -7.88
C PRO A 392 29.34 -1.59 -7.37
N LYS A 393 30.49 -1.98 -7.93
CA LYS A 393 31.76 -1.31 -7.70
C LYS A 393 32.07 -0.35 -8.85
N ASP A 394 32.72 0.76 -8.54
CA ASP A 394 33.26 1.68 -9.55
C ASP A 394 34.51 1.09 -10.26
N ALA A 395 35.07 1.85 -11.21
CA ALA A 395 36.26 1.44 -11.95
C ALA A 395 37.50 1.25 -11.05
N GLY A 396 37.54 1.86 -9.86
CA GLY A 396 38.58 1.70 -8.86
C GLY A 396 38.33 0.54 -7.87
N GLY A 397 37.23 -0.19 -8.03
CA GLY A 397 36.84 -1.29 -7.15
C GLY A 397 36.14 -0.85 -5.85
N LYS A 398 35.83 0.44 -5.69
CA LYS A 398 35.11 0.95 -4.52
C LYS A 398 33.61 0.67 -4.67
N VAL A 399 32.99 0.15 -3.62
CA VAL A 399 31.54 -0.10 -3.57
C VAL A 399 30.78 1.23 -3.65
N MET A 400 29.86 1.34 -4.61
CA MET A 400 29.00 2.51 -4.81
C MET A 400 27.73 2.36 -3.97
N LYS A 401 27.86 2.44 -2.64
CA LYS A 401 26.70 2.33 -1.73
C LYS A 401 25.68 3.43 -2.02
N TYR A 402 24.39 3.06 -2.08
CA TYR A 402 23.27 3.97 -2.37
C TYR A 402 23.40 4.66 -3.74
N ASN A 403 23.77 3.90 -4.77
CA ASN A 403 24.03 4.42 -6.13
C ASN A 403 22.79 4.88 -6.91
N ASP A 404 21.59 4.78 -6.33
CA ASP A 404 20.34 5.28 -6.93
C ASP A 404 19.81 6.56 -6.26
N LEU A 405 20.58 7.15 -5.35
CA LEU A 405 20.23 8.39 -4.68
C LEU A 405 21.42 9.38 -4.72
N PRO A 406 21.19 10.64 -5.16
CA PRO A 406 22.22 11.69 -5.12
C PRO A 406 22.85 11.84 -3.74
N GLU A 407 24.16 12.09 -3.70
CA GLU A 407 24.95 12.11 -2.47
C GLU A 407 24.37 13.04 -1.39
N GLN A 408 23.85 14.19 -1.80
CA GLN A 408 23.24 15.18 -0.89
C GLN A 408 21.98 14.68 -0.15
N TYR A 409 21.32 13.62 -0.63
CA TYR A 409 20.12 13.06 -0.01
C TYR A 409 20.37 11.74 0.72
N ARG A 410 21.58 11.18 0.66
CA ARG A 410 21.91 9.89 1.30
C ARG A 410 21.81 9.91 2.82
N ALA A 411 21.79 11.09 3.44
CA ALA A 411 21.54 11.25 4.86
C ALA A 411 20.11 10.89 5.27
N ASN A 412 19.17 10.85 4.31
CA ASN A 412 17.78 10.47 4.56
C ASN A 412 17.61 8.95 4.67
N ILE A 413 18.61 8.16 4.27
CA ILE A 413 18.51 6.70 4.24
C ILE A 413 18.49 6.16 5.66
N ASP A 414 17.48 5.35 5.97
CA ASP A 414 17.38 4.67 7.26
C ASP A 414 18.59 3.76 7.47
N VAL A 415 19.30 3.97 8.58
CA VAL A 415 20.43 3.18 9.07
C VAL A 415 20.31 2.92 10.59
N ILE A 416 19.10 3.12 11.13
CA ILE A 416 18.76 3.10 12.55
C ILE A 416 17.92 1.88 12.88
N ASP A 417 17.01 1.49 11.98
CA ASP A 417 16.11 0.38 12.22
C ASP A 417 16.73 -0.97 11.85
N ALA A 418 16.41 -1.99 12.63
CA ALA A 418 16.80 -3.35 12.29
C ALA A 418 16.05 -3.78 11.01
N PRO A 419 16.64 -4.60 10.14
CA PRO A 419 17.98 -5.21 10.21
C PRO A 419 19.12 -4.32 9.69
N MET A 420 18.81 -3.11 9.25
CA MET A 420 19.71 -2.17 8.55
C MET A 420 20.61 -1.34 9.46
N ASN A 421 20.44 -1.48 10.78
CA ASN A 421 21.18 -0.76 11.81
C ASN A 421 22.59 -1.29 12.11
N ARG A 422 22.94 -2.46 11.56
CA ARG A 422 24.24 -3.11 11.73
C ARG A 422 25.33 -2.41 10.91
N LYS A 423 26.60 -2.66 11.23
CA LYS A 423 27.75 -1.99 10.60
C LYS A 423 28.54 -2.95 9.72
N LEU A 424 29.37 -2.38 8.85
CA LEU A 424 30.22 -3.13 7.92
C LEU A 424 31.06 -4.18 8.67
N GLY A 425 30.92 -5.45 8.28
CA GLY A 425 31.64 -6.57 8.91
C GLY A 425 30.94 -7.21 10.12
N ASP A 426 29.84 -6.65 10.62
CA ASP A 426 29.01 -7.32 11.63
C ASP A 426 28.34 -8.57 11.03
N ALA A 427 27.98 -9.53 11.89
CA ALA A 427 27.13 -10.64 11.47
C ALA A 427 25.76 -10.10 11.01
N PRO A 428 25.20 -10.56 9.87
CA PRO A 428 23.86 -10.18 9.45
C PRO A 428 22.78 -10.56 10.48
N ALA A 429 21.64 -9.85 10.45
CA ALA A 429 20.55 -10.11 11.41
C ALA A 429 19.90 -11.48 11.23
N LEU A 430 19.78 -11.93 9.98
CA LEU A 430 19.26 -13.24 9.61
C LEU A 430 20.34 -14.04 8.87
N ASN A 431 20.44 -15.33 9.17
CA ASN A 431 21.21 -16.27 8.34
C ASN A 431 20.36 -16.83 7.19
N ASP A 432 20.95 -17.60 6.27
CA ASP A 432 20.23 -18.12 5.09
C ASP A 432 19.02 -19.02 5.43
N VAL A 433 19.06 -19.78 6.53
CA VAL A 433 17.93 -20.61 6.98
C VAL A 433 16.80 -19.72 7.49
N GLU A 434 17.14 -18.69 8.27
CA GLU A 434 16.18 -17.72 8.79
C GLU A 434 15.54 -16.89 7.66
N ILE A 435 16.32 -16.51 6.63
CA ILE A 435 15.80 -15.88 5.41
C ILE A 435 14.79 -16.81 4.72
N ALA A 436 15.11 -18.10 4.57
CA ALA A 436 14.19 -19.06 3.96
C ALA A 436 12.89 -19.24 4.77
N ASP A 437 12.97 -19.22 6.10
CA ASP A 437 11.79 -19.26 6.98
C ASP A 437 10.92 -18.00 6.79
N VAL A 438 11.52 -16.79 6.78
CA VAL A 438 10.77 -15.54 6.49
C VAL A 438 10.09 -15.61 5.12
N ILE A 439 10.77 -16.12 4.10
CA ILE A 439 10.18 -16.28 2.76
C ILE A 439 9.05 -17.32 2.77
N ALA A 440 9.16 -18.38 3.57
CA ALA A 440 8.07 -19.33 3.76
C ALA A 440 6.83 -18.62 4.33
N PHE A 441 7.01 -17.75 5.33
CA PHE A 441 5.93 -16.90 5.84
C PHE A 441 5.35 -15.97 4.77
N LEU A 442 6.18 -15.23 4.02
CA LEU A 442 5.69 -14.31 2.96
C LEU A 442 4.86 -15.02 1.89
N LYS A 443 5.15 -16.29 1.59
CA LYS A 443 4.35 -17.10 0.66
C LYS A 443 2.93 -17.36 1.16
N THR A 444 2.72 -17.36 2.48
CA THR A 444 1.39 -17.53 3.08
C THR A 444 0.45 -16.34 2.83
N LEU A 445 0.98 -15.20 2.39
CA LEU A 445 0.26 -13.95 2.12
C LEU A 445 -0.36 -13.89 0.71
N THR A 446 -0.29 -14.99 -0.05
CA THR A 446 -0.83 -15.09 -1.41
C THR A 446 -2.28 -15.55 -1.38
N ASP A 447 -3.18 -14.78 -1.98
CA ASP A 447 -4.61 -15.10 -2.12
C ASP A 447 -4.87 -16.35 -2.95
N GLY A 448 -6.06 -16.93 -2.78
CA GLY A 448 -6.47 -18.16 -3.45
C GLY A 448 -6.06 -19.43 -2.69
N TYR A 449 -5.75 -19.32 -1.39
CA TYR A 449 -5.52 -20.48 -0.54
C TYR A 449 -6.79 -21.31 -0.39
N ASP A 450 -6.65 -22.62 -0.58
CA ASP A 450 -7.73 -23.59 -0.51
C ASP A 450 -7.40 -24.63 0.58
N PRO A 451 -7.98 -24.49 1.80
CA PRO A 451 -7.67 -25.39 2.92
C PRO A 451 -8.06 -26.85 2.64
N ALA A 452 -9.03 -27.09 1.76
CA ALA A 452 -9.42 -28.45 1.40
C ALA A 452 -8.31 -29.16 0.61
N LYS A 453 -7.55 -28.44 -0.23
CA LYS A 453 -6.44 -29.00 -1.00
C LYS A 453 -5.20 -29.31 -0.16
N GLU A 454 -4.92 -28.53 0.89
CA GLU A 454 -3.79 -28.84 1.79
C GLU A 454 -4.06 -30.07 2.66
N SER A 455 -5.28 -30.23 3.17
CA SER A 455 -5.64 -31.41 3.99
C SER A 455 -5.44 -32.75 3.26
N VAL A 456 -5.59 -32.78 1.93
CA VAL A 456 -5.34 -33.96 1.08
C VAL A 456 -3.85 -34.24 0.90
N LYS A 457 -2.99 -33.22 0.93
CA LYS A 457 -1.52 -33.40 0.88
C LYS A 457 -0.93 -33.87 2.20
N ALA A 458 -1.55 -33.55 3.34
CA ALA A 458 -1.11 -34.00 4.65
C ALA A 458 -1.58 -35.43 4.98
N ALA A 459 -2.61 -35.93 4.28
CA ALA A 459 -3.19 -37.26 4.47
C ALA A 459 -2.60 -38.35 3.54
N ASN A 460 -1.74 -37.96 2.59
CA ASN A 460 -0.97 -38.85 1.71
C ASN A 460 0.52 -38.70 2.02
#